data_AF-A0A3A5SNU2-F1
#
_entry.id   AF-A0A3A5SNU2-F1
#
_cell.length_a   1.000
_cell.length_b   1.000
_cell.length_c   1.000
_cell.angle_alpha   90.00
_cell.angle_beta   90.00
_cell.angle_gamma   90.00
#
_symmetry.space_group_name_H-M   'P 1'
#
loop_
_entity.id
_entity.type
_entity.pdbx_description
1 polymer ?
#
loop_
_entity_poly.entity_id
_entity_poly.type
_entity_poly.pdbx_seq_one_letter_code
_entity_poly.pdbx_strand_id
1 'polypeptide(L)'
;MDRYDFIRFGEQVRWYNESEDLMETMQVCCPVYPPVQGDTRVQLVSAGIEALQSGGGSEKTVRASQLVPFISHFGRGYWEALTQAADNGAGTDLLEAMIRNSCLGLGEQICLLCGKVSASVHAAFCRVYPEEGSLLDVIEWQGKEYPIRKLTLFRGTEQEMETTVSVTALQRKLIGRRSGAPVSKAAERIDEGIYYYCEQEKEFLLPQEGLTAFVERG
;
A
#
# COMPACT_ATOMS: atom_id res chain seq x y z
N MET A 1 8.30 -14.21 -5.22
CA MET A 1 8.40 -12.80 -5.65
C MET A 1 8.69 -11.99 -4.40
N ASP A 2 9.60 -11.02 -4.49
CA ASP A 2 10.00 -10.19 -3.36
C ASP A 2 9.07 -8.97 -3.27
N ARG A 3 8.71 -8.51 -2.07
CA ARG A 3 7.85 -7.33 -1.87
C ARG A 3 8.47 -6.06 -2.46
N TYR A 4 9.78 -6.02 -2.60
CA TYR A 4 10.57 -4.92 -3.13
C TYR A 4 11.01 -5.13 -4.58
N ASP A 5 10.41 -6.09 -5.30
CA ASP A 5 10.74 -6.41 -6.68
C ASP A 5 10.58 -5.26 -7.69
N PHE A 6 9.80 -4.24 -7.32
CA PHE A 6 9.60 -2.99 -8.05
C PHE A 6 10.79 -2.02 -7.97
N ILE A 7 11.78 -2.27 -7.09
CA ILE A 7 12.98 -1.44 -6.95
C ILE A 7 14.09 -2.01 -7.82
N ARG A 8 14.27 -1.44 -9.01
CA ARG A 8 15.36 -1.81 -9.94
C ARG A 8 15.91 -0.57 -10.62
N PHE A 9 17.16 -0.64 -11.06
CA PHE A 9 17.78 0.45 -11.79
C PHE A 9 16.94 0.86 -13.01
N GLY A 10 16.66 2.16 -13.10
CA GLY A 10 15.84 2.75 -14.16
C GLY A 10 14.34 2.70 -13.92
N GLU A 11 13.85 1.93 -12.95
CA GLU A 11 12.42 1.86 -12.63
C GLU A 11 11.95 3.09 -11.88
N GLN A 12 10.66 3.39 -12.06
CA GLN A 12 9.98 4.46 -11.32
C GLN A 12 9.45 3.95 -9.99
N VAL A 13 9.55 4.79 -8.97
CA VAL A 13 9.01 4.57 -7.63
C VAL A 13 8.31 5.83 -7.17
N ARG A 14 7.44 5.71 -6.18
CA ARG A 14 6.84 6.84 -5.48
C ARG A 14 7.49 7.01 -4.13
N TRP A 15 7.80 8.25 -3.79
CA TRP A 15 8.42 8.62 -2.52
C TRP A 15 7.67 9.80 -1.91
N TYR A 16 7.45 9.76 -0.60
CA TYR A 16 6.81 10.85 0.12
C TYR A 16 7.84 11.91 0.54
N ASN A 17 7.73 13.11 -0.02
CA ASN A 17 8.52 14.25 0.38
C ASN A 17 7.86 14.95 1.56
N GLU A 18 8.36 14.68 2.77
CA GLU A 18 7.86 15.28 4.01
C GLU A 18 8.00 16.80 4.05
N SER A 19 8.98 17.39 3.35
CA SER A 19 9.18 18.85 3.34
C SER A 19 8.15 19.59 2.49
N GLU A 20 7.73 18.98 1.39
CA GLU A 20 6.78 19.56 0.43
C GLU A 20 5.36 18.98 0.60
N ASP A 21 5.16 18.08 1.57
CA ASP A 21 3.90 17.39 1.88
C ASP A 21 3.27 16.64 0.67
N LEU A 22 4.11 16.14 -0.26
CA LEU A 22 3.63 15.58 -1.52
C LEU A 22 4.31 14.25 -1.91
N MET A 23 3.58 13.43 -2.66
CA MET A 23 4.08 12.19 -3.25
C MET A 23 4.76 12.48 -4.58
N GLU A 24 6.08 12.28 -4.65
CA GLU A 24 6.89 12.46 -5.85
C GLU A 24 7.04 11.16 -6.63
N THR A 25 7.10 11.28 -7.96
CA THR A 25 7.56 10.17 -8.80
C THR A 25 9.06 10.31 -9.02
N MET A 26 9.80 9.32 -8.57
CA MET A 26 11.26 9.27 -8.62
C MET A 26 11.70 8.12 -9.51
N GLN A 27 12.94 8.16 -9.97
CA GLN A 27 13.57 7.07 -10.71
C GLN A 27 14.78 6.55 -9.94
N VAL A 28 14.92 5.23 -9.86
CA VAL A 28 16.08 4.60 -9.23
C VAL A 28 17.29 4.77 -10.13
N CYS A 29 18.30 5.51 -9.65
CA CYS A 29 19.43 5.95 -10.48
C CYS A 29 20.71 5.15 -10.31
N CYS A 30 20.74 4.18 -9.39
CA CYS A 30 21.87 3.25 -9.23
C CYS A 30 21.41 1.80 -9.18
N PRO A 31 22.26 0.85 -9.63
CA PRO A 31 22.01 -0.58 -9.47
C PRO A 31 21.71 -0.95 -8.02
N VAL A 32 20.57 -1.62 -7.82
CA VAL A 32 20.19 -2.26 -6.57
C VAL A 32 20.20 -3.76 -6.80
N TYR A 33 21.00 -4.48 -6.01
CA TYR A 33 21.18 -5.92 -6.18
C TYR A 33 20.26 -6.68 -5.22
N PRO A 34 19.49 -7.67 -5.70
CA PRO A 34 18.68 -8.52 -4.84
C PRO A 34 19.52 -9.36 -3.85
N PRO A 35 18.94 -9.78 -2.70
CA PRO A 35 17.59 -9.46 -2.25
C PRO A 35 17.49 -8.02 -1.71
N VAL A 36 16.39 -7.34 -2.02
CA VAL A 36 16.13 -5.99 -1.51
C VAL A 36 15.35 -6.11 -0.22
N GLN A 37 15.88 -5.55 0.86
CA GLN A 37 15.26 -5.55 2.18
C GLN A 37 14.80 -4.14 2.54
N GLY A 38 13.91 -4.02 3.53
CA GLY A 38 13.32 -2.73 3.92
C GLY A 38 14.35 -1.65 4.28
N ASP A 39 15.53 -2.02 4.80
CA ASP A 39 16.62 -1.10 5.15
C ASP A 39 17.63 -0.84 4.01
N THR A 40 17.47 -1.51 2.87
CA THR A 40 18.33 -1.33 1.69
C THR A 40 18.30 0.11 1.23
N ARG A 41 19.48 0.71 1.06
CA ARG A 41 19.61 2.09 0.57
C ARG A 41 19.41 2.14 -0.94
N VAL A 42 18.53 3.03 -1.37
CA VAL A 42 18.15 3.25 -2.76
C VAL A 42 18.43 4.70 -3.12
N GLN A 43 19.17 4.91 -4.20
CA GLN A 43 19.43 6.23 -4.74
C GLN A 43 18.39 6.59 -5.79
N LEU A 44 17.87 7.81 -5.69
CA LEU A 44 16.79 8.34 -6.48
C LEU A 44 17.17 9.65 -7.13
N VAL A 45 16.60 9.88 -8.32
CA VAL A 45 16.54 11.20 -8.96
C VAL A 45 15.10 11.51 -9.31
N SER A 46 14.75 12.80 -9.39
CA SER A 46 13.42 13.23 -9.86
C SER A 46 13.15 12.66 -11.26
N ALA A 47 11.93 12.21 -11.50
CA ALA A 47 11.52 11.68 -12.79
C ALA A 47 10.55 12.63 -13.52
N GLY A 48 10.50 12.55 -14.86
CA GLY A 48 9.52 13.29 -15.65
C GLY A 48 9.82 14.78 -15.84
N ILE A 49 8.77 15.59 -16.02
CA ILE A 49 8.89 17.03 -16.33
C ILE A 49 9.57 17.81 -15.19
N GLU A 50 9.41 17.34 -13.95
CA GLU A 50 10.06 17.91 -12.76
C GLU A 50 11.60 17.83 -12.83
N ALA A 51 12.13 16.77 -13.45
CA ALA A 51 13.56 16.63 -13.71
C ALA A 51 14.07 17.64 -14.75
N LEU A 52 13.22 18.05 -15.70
CA LEU A 52 13.56 19.01 -16.75
C LEU A 52 13.52 20.46 -16.25
N GLN A 53 12.71 20.76 -15.24
CA GLN A 53 12.51 22.11 -14.72
C GLN A 53 13.49 22.49 -13.60
N SER A 54 14.01 21.51 -12.86
CA SER A 54 14.85 21.75 -11.68
C SER A 54 16.33 22.07 -11.97
N GLY A 55 16.79 21.97 -13.23
CA GLY A 55 18.16 22.33 -13.62
C GLY A 55 19.29 21.50 -12.99
N GLY A 56 18.95 20.51 -12.16
CA GLY A 56 19.83 19.57 -11.50
C GLY A 56 18.99 18.66 -10.61
N GLY A 57 18.82 17.40 -11.01
CA GLY A 57 18.10 16.43 -10.20
C GLY A 57 18.80 16.27 -8.86
N SER A 58 18.12 16.61 -7.76
CA SER A 58 18.68 16.38 -6.43
C SER A 58 18.70 14.88 -6.19
N GLU A 59 19.90 14.29 -6.18
CA GLU A 59 20.08 12.90 -5.79
C GLU A 59 19.65 12.74 -4.33
N LYS A 60 18.80 11.75 -4.06
CA LYS A 60 18.34 11.41 -2.71
C LYS A 60 18.66 9.95 -2.44
N THR A 61 19.12 9.66 -1.22
CA THR A 61 19.27 8.28 -0.74
C THR A 61 18.20 8.01 0.32
N VAL A 62 17.36 7.00 0.09
CA VAL A 62 16.28 6.59 1.00
C VAL A 62 16.35 5.09 1.27
N ARG A 63 15.56 4.60 2.23
CA ARG A 63 15.38 3.15 2.45
C ARG A 63 14.28 2.60 1.54
N ALA A 64 14.42 1.34 1.13
CA ALA A 64 13.41 0.63 0.34
C ALA A 64 12.02 0.66 1.00
N SER A 65 11.95 0.55 2.33
CA SER A 65 10.68 0.62 3.09
C SER A 65 9.97 1.97 3.01
N GLN A 66 10.64 3.02 2.52
CA GLN A 66 10.05 4.35 2.31
C GLN A 66 9.51 4.54 0.89
N LEU A 67 9.57 3.51 0.05
CA LEU A 67 9.18 3.56 -1.34
C LEU A 67 7.88 2.81 -1.58
N VAL A 68 7.00 3.42 -2.36
CA VAL A 68 5.78 2.82 -2.86
C VAL A 68 5.98 2.49 -4.34
N PRO A 69 5.51 1.34 -4.84
CA PRO A 69 5.48 1.06 -6.26
C PRO A 69 4.84 2.19 -7.08
N PHE A 70 5.46 2.50 -8.22
CA PHE A 70 4.82 3.30 -9.25
C PHE A 70 3.87 2.41 -10.05
N ILE A 71 2.56 2.69 -9.98
CA ILE A 71 1.57 1.91 -10.72
C ILE A 71 1.42 2.49 -12.12
N SER A 72 1.82 1.72 -13.14
CA SER A 72 1.66 2.12 -14.54
C SER A 72 0.19 2.19 -14.98
N HIS A 73 -0.08 2.83 -16.12
CA HIS A 73 -1.42 2.80 -16.73
C HIS A 73 -1.88 1.37 -17.06
N PHE A 74 -0.94 0.51 -17.50
CA PHE A 74 -1.22 -0.90 -17.72
C PHE A 74 -1.63 -1.59 -16.42
N GLY A 75 -0.87 -1.41 -15.33
CA GLY A 75 -1.19 -2.03 -14.05
C GLY A 75 -2.56 -1.62 -13.50
N ARG A 76 -2.91 -0.34 -13.61
CA ARG A 76 -4.26 0.14 -13.25
C ARG A 76 -5.35 -0.51 -14.10
N GLY A 77 -5.21 -0.48 -15.43
CA GLY A 77 -6.21 -1.05 -16.33
C GLY A 77 -6.35 -2.56 -16.18
N TYR A 78 -5.24 -3.27 -15.95
CA TYR A 78 -5.25 -4.71 -15.69
C TYR A 78 -6.03 -5.03 -14.41
N TRP A 79 -5.75 -4.31 -13.32
CA TRP A 79 -6.44 -4.52 -12.06
C TRP A 79 -7.92 -4.15 -12.13
N GLU A 80 -8.27 -3.07 -12.84
CA GLU A 80 -9.66 -2.71 -13.09
C GLU A 80 -10.41 -3.81 -13.84
N ALA A 81 -9.79 -4.40 -14.87
CA ALA A 81 -10.36 -5.52 -15.60
C ALA A 81 -10.50 -6.78 -14.71
N LEU A 82 -9.52 -7.05 -13.85
CA LEU A 82 -9.57 -8.14 -12.88
C LEU A 82 -10.73 -7.96 -11.89
N THR A 83 -10.87 -6.78 -11.30
CA THR A 83 -12.01 -6.46 -10.42
C THR A 83 -13.33 -6.60 -11.16
N GLN A 84 -13.44 -6.06 -12.37
CA GLN A 84 -14.66 -6.14 -13.16
C GLN A 84 -15.02 -7.58 -13.53
N ALA A 85 -14.03 -8.43 -13.81
CA ALA A 85 -14.25 -9.85 -14.05
C ALA A 85 -14.81 -10.54 -12.79
N ALA A 86 -14.24 -10.23 -11.62
CA ALA A 86 -14.72 -10.74 -10.34
C ALA A 86 -16.18 -10.30 -10.06
N ASP A 87 -16.49 -9.02 -10.27
CA ASP A 87 -17.83 -8.45 -10.10
C ASP A 87 -18.86 -9.10 -11.05
N ASN A 88 -18.41 -9.60 -12.20
CA ASN A 88 -19.24 -10.34 -13.18
C ASN A 88 -19.27 -11.86 -12.91
N GLY A 89 -18.77 -12.33 -11.76
CA GLY A 89 -18.87 -13.73 -11.36
C GLY A 89 -17.77 -14.63 -11.92
N ALA A 90 -16.61 -14.08 -12.30
CA ALA A 90 -15.45 -14.91 -12.63
C ALA A 90 -15.07 -15.82 -11.46
N GLY A 91 -14.83 -17.10 -11.75
CA GLY A 91 -14.45 -18.09 -10.74
C GLY A 91 -13.08 -17.81 -10.13
N THR A 92 -12.89 -18.19 -8.87
CA THR A 92 -11.65 -17.91 -8.12
C THR A 92 -10.40 -18.47 -8.81
N ASP A 93 -10.46 -19.65 -9.42
CA ASP A 93 -9.32 -20.26 -10.14
C ASP A 93 -8.84 -19.39 -11.31
N LEU A 94 -9.78 -18.73 -12.02
CA LEU A 94 -9.46 -17.79 -13.10
C LEU A 94 -8.80 -16.53 -12.54
N LEU A 95 -9.34 -15.98 -11.45
CA LEU A 95 -8.77 -14.79 -10.79
C LEU A 95 -7.35 -15.09 -10.26
N GLU A 96 -7.12 -16.25 -9.65
CA GLU A 96 -5.79 -16.70 -9.23
C GLU A 96 -4.81 -16.79 -10.40
N ALA A 97 -5.25 -17.37 -11.53
CA ALA A 97 -4.45 -17.44 -12.74
C ALA A 97 -4.11 -16.03 -13.27
N MET A 98 -5.08 -15.10 -13.28
CA MET A 98 -4.84 -13.72 -13.69
C MET A 98 -3.87 -12.99 -12.76
N ILE A 99 -3.95 -13.20 -11.45
CA ILE A 99 -3.02 -12.59 -10.48
C ILE A 99 -1.60 -13.10 -10.71
N ARG A 100 -1.41 -14.42 -10.83
CA ARG A 100 -0.09 -15.05 -11.08
C ARG A 100 0.56 -14.62 -12.39
N ASN A 101 -0.24 -14.27 -13.41
CA ASN A 101 0.23 -13.94 -14.75
C ASN A 101 0.12 -12.45 -15.10
N SER A 102 -0.08 -11.57 -14.11
CA SER A 102 -0.35 -10.14 -14.32
C SER A 102 0.83 -9.32 -14.86
N CYS A 103 2.03 -9.90 -14.95
CA CYS A 103 3.31 -9.19 -15.17
C CYS A 103 3.63 -8.09 -14.14
N LEU A 104 2.80 -7.95 -13.09
CA LEU A 104 2.99 -6.99 -12.01
C LEU A 104 3.79 -7.62 -10.88
N GLY A 105 4.68 -6.84 -10.29
CA GLY A 105 5.41 -7.24 -9.08
C GLY A 105 4.49 -7.40 -7.87
N LEU A 106 4.94 -8.12 -6.85
CA LEU A 106 4.13 -8.36 -5.64
C LEU A 106 3.77 -7.03 -4.95
N GLY A 107 4.72 -6.10 -4.87
CA GLY A 107 4.47 -4.78 -4.30
C GLY A 107 3.38 -3.99 -5.04
N GLU A 108 3.40 -4.03 -6.38
CA GLU A 108 2.39 -3.37 -7.21
C GLU A 108 1.00 -3.98 -6.99
N GLN A 109 0.91 -5.30 -6.93
CA GLN A 109 -0.35 -6.01 -6.70
C GLN A 109 -0.94 -5.69 -5.31
N ILE A 110 -0.10 -5.64 -4.25
CA ILE A 110 -0.53 -5.21 -2.92
C ILE A 110 -1.05 -3.77 -2.97
N CYS A 111 -0.34 -2.87 -3.65
CA CYS A 111 -0.78 -1.48 -3.78
C CYS A 111 -2.12 -1.35 -4.52
N LEU A 112 -2.31 -2.11 -5.58
CA LEU A 112 -3.55 -2.12 -6.35
C LEU A 112 -4.71 -2.69 -5.54
N LEU A 113 -4.48 -3.77 -4.79
CA LEU A 113 -5.48 -4.36 -3.89
C LEU A 113 -5.90 -3.38 -2.78
N CYS A 114 -4.93 -2.69 -2.17
CA CYS A 114 -5.19 -1.64 -1.18
C CYS A 114 -5.83 -0.38 -1.78
N GLY A 115 -5.63 -0.13 -3.07
CA GLY A 115 -6.18 1.02 -3.79
C GLY A 115 -7.66 0.83 -4.18
N LYS A 116 -8.00 -0.36 -4.68
CA LYS A 116 -9.36 -0.73 -5.08
C LYS A 116 -9.71 -2.10 -4.50
N VAL A 117 -10.49 -2.06 -3.43
CA VAL A 117 -10.88 -3.23 -2.68
C VAL A 117 -11.97 -4.00 -3.43
N SER A 118 -11.84 -5.33 -3.44
CA SER A 118 -12.86 -6.28 -3.91
C SER A 118 -12.67 -7.59 -3.15
N ALA A 119 -13.67 -8.03 -2.39
CA ALA A 119 -13.59 -9.26 -1.59
C ALA A 119 -13.21 -10.50 -2.41
N SER A 120 -13.70 -10.63 -3.64
CA SER A 120 -13.38 -11.76 -4.53
C SER A 120 -11.93 -11.72 -5.04
N VAL A 121 -11.42 -10.53 -5.38
CA VAL A 121 -10.02 -10.36 -5.77
C VAL A 121 -9.09 -10.56 -4.58
N HIS A 122 -9.47 -10.07 -3.39
CA HIS A 122 -8.75 -10.30 -2.13
C HIS A 122 -8.67 -11.79 -1.81
N ALA A 123 -9.78 -12.52 -1.90
CA ALA A 123 -9.81 -13.97 -1.66
C ALA A 123 -8.89 -14.74 -2.63
N ALA A 124 -8.89 -14.37 -3.91
CA ALA A 124 -7.97 -14.95 -4.89
C ALA A 124 -6.50 -14.59 -4.57
N PHE A 125 -6.23 -13.34 -4.21
CA PHE A 125 -4.91 -12.88 -3.81
C PHE A 125 -4.37 -13.66 -2.61
N CYS A 126 -5.19 -13.88 -1.58
CA CYS A 126 -4.83 -14.67 -0.39
C CYS A 126 -4.48 -16.12 -0.71
N ARG A 127 -5.02 -16.70 -1.78
CA ARG A 127 -4.63 -18.06 -2.24
C ARG A 127 -3.32 -18.06 -3.02
N VAL A 128 -3.02 -16.97 -3.73
CA VAL A 128 -1.76 -16.82 -4.46
C VAL A 128 -0.59 -16.50 -3.51
N TYR A 129 -0.83 -15.60 -2.56
CA TYR A 129 0.16 -15.08 -1.60
C TYR A 129 -0.41 -15.17 -0.18
N PRO A 130 -0.40 -16.35 0.47
CA PRO A 130 -1.07 -16.54 1.76
C PRO A 130 -0.43 -15.73 2.89
N GLU A 131 0.89 -15.55 2.88
CA GLU A 131 1.60 -14.78 3.90
C GLU A 131 1.24 -13.30 3.81
N GLU A 132 1.34 -12.69 2.62
CA GLU A 132 0.94 -11.30 2.38
C GLU A 132 -0.56 -11.09 2.57
N GLY A 133 -1.38 -11.99 2.01
CA GLY A 133 -2.83 -11.90 2.08
C GLY A 133 -3.36 -11.95 3.51
N SER A 134 -2.71 -12.69 4.42
CA SER A 134 -3.10 -12.76 5.83
C SER A 134 -3.03 -11.41 6.55
N LEU A 135 -2.18 -10.50 6.06
CA LEU A 135 -1.95 -9.17 6.58
C LEU A 135 -2.90 -8.12 5.99
N LEU A 136 -3.65 -8.48 4.94
CA LEU A 136 -4.59 -7.60 4.26
C LEU A 136 -6.01 -8.09 4.54
N ASP A 137 -6.94 -7.17 4.78
CA ASP A 137 -8.35 -7.52 4.90
C ASP A 137 -9.21 -6.30 4.57
N VAL A 138 -10.52 -6.44 4.67
CA VAL A 138 -11.50 -5.44 4.25
C VAL A 138 -12.55 -5.21 5.32
N ILE A 139 -12.92 -3.96 5.53
CA ILE A 139 -14.07 -3.58 6.35
C ILE A 139 -15.15 -3.04 5.42
N GLU A 140 -16.34 -3.62 5.48
CA GLU A 140 -17.51 -3.07 4.82
C GLU A 140 -18.19 -2.04 5.73
N TRP A 141 -18.41 -0.83 5.22
CA TRP A 141 -19.20 0.19 5.88
C TRP A 141 -20.14 0.88 4.89
N GLN A 142 -21.45 0.75 5.14
CA GLN A 142 -22.52 1.34 4.31
C GLN A 142 -22.42 0.94 2.83
N GLY A 143 -22.16 -0.35 2.56
CA GLY A 143 -22.05 -0.88 1.19
C GLY A 143 -20.79 -0.44 0.44
N LYS A 144 -19.79 0.09 1.15
CA LYS A 144 -18.46 0.40 0.60
C LYS A 144 -17.39 -0.35 1.40
N GLU A 145 -16.47 -0.96 0.68
CA GLU A 145 -15.30 -1.64 1.25
C GLU A 145 -14.16 -0.65 1.50
N TYR A 146 -13.46 -0.84 2.62
CA TYR A 146 -12.28 -0.08 3.03
C TYR A 146 -11.17 -1.06 3.39
N PRO A 147 -9.93 -0.80 2.94
CA PRO A 147 -8.83 -1.71 3.21
C PRO A 147 -8.40 -1.59 4.67
N ILE A 148 -7.98 -2.71 5.24
CA ILE A 148 -7.27 -2.76 6.51
C ILE A 148 -6.00 -3.58 6.39
N ARG A 149 -5.02 -3.25 7.24
CA ARG A 149 -3.76 -3.97 7.31
C ARG A 149 -3.45 -4.36 8.74
N LYS A 150 -3.08 -5.62 8.93
CA LYS A 150 -2.60 -6.13 10.22
C LYS A 150 -1.11 -5.84 10.36
N LEU A 151 -0.74 -5.31 11.50
CA LEU A 151 0.64 -4.98 11.86
C LEU A 151 1.02 -5.69 13.16
N THR A 152 2.28 -6.09 13.27
CA THR A 152 2.91 -6.36 14.55
C THR A 152 3.76 -5.13 14.89
N LEU A 153 3.41 -4.43 15.97
CA LEU A 153 4.20 -3.29 16.46
C LEU A 153 5.18 -3.76 17.53
N PHE A 154 6.29 -3.06 17.66
CA PHE A 154 7.37 -3.25 18.65
C PHE A 154 7.88 -4.69 18.71
N ARG A 155 7.98 -5.33 17.55
CA ARG A 155 8.35 -6.74 17.41
C ARG A 155 9.66 -7.05 18.14
N GLY A 156 9.68 -8.11 18.94
CA GLY A 156 10.82 -8.57 19.71
C GLY A 156 11.04 -7.82 21.02
N THR A 157 10.09 -6.98 21.45
CA THR A 157 10.14 -6.25 22.73
C THR A 157 9.03 -6.71 23.68
N GLU A 158 9.08 -6.30 24.95
CA GLU A 158 8.01 -6.57 25.92
C GLU A 158 6.68 -5.87 25.57
N GLN A 159 6.69 -4.93 24.63
CA GLN A 159 5.53 -4.16 24.17
C GLN A 159 4.96 -4.67 22.84
N GLU A 160 5.42 -5.84 22.36
CA GLU A 160 4.94 -6.42 21.10
C GLU A 160 3.42 -6.58 21.12
N MET A 161 2.75 -6.09 20.08
CA MET A 161 1.30 -6.21 19.93
C MET A 161 0.88 -6.39 18.48
N GLU A 162 -0.15 -7.21 18.28
CA GLU A 162 -0.85 -7.30 17.00
C GLU A 162 -1.98 -6.28 16.95
N THR A 163 -2.04 -5.55 15.84
CA THR A 163 -2.99 -4.47 15.67
C THR A 163 -3.45 -4.33 14.23
N THR A 164 -4.46 -3.50 14.01
CA THR A 164 -5.03 -3.22 12.69
C THR A 164 -5.02 -1.72 12.41
N VAL A 165 -4.64 -1.35 11.20
CA VAL A 165 -4.72 0.03 10.70
C VAL A 165 -5.64 0.11 9.49
N SER A 166 -6.25 1.27 9.27
CA SER A 166 -7.10 1.55 8.12
C SER A 166 -6.78 2.92 7.54
N VAL A 167 -7.65 3.44 6.66
CA VAL A 167 -7.45 4.71 5.94
C VAL A 167 -8.31 5.84 6.50
N THR A 168 -7.81 7.08 6.45
CA THR A 168 -8.57 8.28 6.89
C THR A 168 -9.89 8.46 6.14
N ALA A 169 -10.02 7.87 4.94
CA ALA A 169 -11.29 7.81 4.22
C ALA A 169 -12.39 7.07 5.00
N LEU A 170 -12.06 5.98 5.71
CA LEU A 170 -12.98 5.26 6.59
C LEU A 170 -13.27 6.08 7.85
N GLN A 171 -12.23 6.63 8.49
CA GLN A 171 -12.37 7.46 9.69
C GLN A 171 -13.38 8.60 9.49
N ARG A 172 -13.30 9.30 8.35
CA ARG A 172 -14.21 10.40 7.99
C ARG A 172 -15.68 9.97 7.83
N LYS A 173 -15.96 8.68 7.76
CA LYS A 173 -17.32 8.10 7.72
C LYS A 173 -17.77 7.59 9.07
N LEU A 174 -16.83 7.11 9.90
CA LEU A 174 -17.11 6.60 11.24
C LEU A 174 -17.26 7.73 12.27
N ILE A 175 -16.48 8.80 12.13
CA ILE A 175 -16.45 9.91 13.09
C ILE A 175 -17.21 11.12 12.57
N GLY A 176 -18.13 11.64 13.38
CA GLY A 176 -18.91 12.82 13.04
C GLY A 176 -18.03 14.07 13.04
N ARG A 177 -17.92 14.75 11.89
CA ARG A 177 -17.05 15.94 11.71
C ARG A 177 -17.23 17.05 12.75
N ARG A 178 -18.45 17.20 13.30
CA ARG A 178 -18.76 18.23 14.30
C ARG A 178 -18.64 17.74 15.73
N SER A 179 -18.94 16.46 15.97
CA SER A 179 -18.94 15.88 17.32
C SER A 179 -17.55 15.39 17.74
N GLY A 180 -16.69 15.02 16.79
CA GLY A 180 -15.45 14.30 17.08
C GLY A 180 -15.69 12.89 17.65
N ALA A 181 -16.94 12.43 17.65
CA ALA A 181 -17.36 11.16 18.22
C ALA A 181 -17.90 10.23 17.13
N PRO A 182 -17.87 8.90 17.34
CA PRO A 182 -18.47 7.95 16.41
C PRO A 182 -19.94 8.27 16.09
N VAL A 183 -20.32 8.13 14.82
CA VAL A 183 -21.68 8.45 14.34
C VAL A 183 -22.74 7.46 14.83
N SER A 184 -22.32 6.31 15.35
CA SER A 184 -23.17 5.26 15.92
C SER A 184 -22.36 4.30 16.77
N LYS A 185 -23.04 3.45 17.57
CA LYS A 185 -22.40 2.32 18.29
C LYS A 185 -21.76 1.29 17.35
N ALA A 186 -22.22 1.19 16.11
CA ALA A 186 -21.58 0.31 15.12
C ALA A 186 -20.27 0.94 14.62
N ALA A 187 -20.26 2.27 14.43
CA ALA A 187 -19.05 3.00 14.05
C ALA A 187 -18.02 2.97 15.18
N GLU A 188 -18.46 3.13 16.43
CA GLU A 188 -17.62 3.03 17.64
C GLU A 188 -16.91 1.68 17.71
N ARG A 189 -17.63 0.57 17.54
CA ARG A 189 -17.04 -0.77 17.55
C ARG A 189 -16.00 -1.00 16.44
N ILE A 190 -16.19 -0.41 15.26
CA ILE A 190 -15.20 -0.49 14.18
C ILE A 190 -13.98 0.37 14.51
N ASP A 191 -14.22 1.58 15.01
CA ASP A 191 -13.18 2.53 15.37
C ASP A 191 -12.28 2.00 16.49
N GLU A 192 -12.87 1.41 17.54
CA GLU A 192 -12.15 0.76 18.64
C GLU A 192 -11.25 -0.40 18.17
N GLY A 193 -11.58 -1.02 17.03
CA GLY A 193 -10.78 -2.09 16.43
C GLY A 193 -9.64 -1.59 15.53
N ILE A 194 -9.54 -0.28 15.29
CA ILE A 194 -8.54 0.34 14.43
C ILE A 194 -7.61 1.20 15.28
N TYR A 195 -6.33 0.84 15.29
CA TYR A 195 -5.32 1.53 16.08
C TYR A 195 -4.90 2.87 15.47
N TYR A 196 -4.83 2.93 14.15
CA TYR A 196 -4.41 4.13 13.44
C TYR A 196 -5.08 4.24 12.07
N TYR A 197 -5.39 5.47 11.66
CA TYR A 197 -5.91 5.78 10.33
C TYR A 197 -4.87 6.51 9.50
N CYS A 198 -4.41 5.86 8.45
CA CYS A 198 -3.37 6.34 7.56
C CYS A 198 -3.93 7.15 6.39
N GLU A 199 -3.22 8.17 5.95
CA GLU A 199 -3.44 8.75 4.63
C GLU A 199 -3.06 7.74 3.54
N GLN A 200 -4.01 7.41 2.67
CA GLN A 200 -3.91 6.23 1.81
C GLN A 200 -2.67 6.27 0.91
N GLU A 201 -2.47 7.38 0.20
CA GLU A 201 -1.39 7.50 -0.77
C GLU A 201 0.00 7.69 -0.15
N LYS A 202 0.05 8.29 1.05
CA LYS A 202 1.29 8.70 1.73
C LYS A 202 1.83 7.59 2.63
N GLU A 203 0.95 6.92 3.35
CA GLU A 203 1.31 6.08 4.50
C GLU A 203 0.84 4.64 4.29
N PHE A 204 -0.45 4.44 3.98
CA PHE A 204 -1.07 3.12 3.96
C PHE A 204 -0.50 2.18 2.88
N LEU A 205 -0.05 2.75 1.76
CA LEU A 205 0.54 2.02 0.64
C LEU A 205 2.04 1.71 0.83
N LEU A 206 2.68 2.17 1.91
CA LEU A 206 4.05 1.78 2.21
C LEU A 206 4.17 0.26 2.37
N PRO A 207 5.31 -0.35 2.03
CA PRO A 207 5.62 -1.73 2.38
C PRO A 207 5.42 -2.00 3.87
N GLN A 208 5.23 -3.27 4.26
CA GLN A 208 4.90 -3.66 5.64
C GLN A 208 5.84 -3.03 6.67
N GLU A 209 7.15 -3.08 6.44
CA GLU A 209 8.16 -2.53 7.33
C GLU A 209 8.08 -1.00 7.41
N GLY A 210 7.76 -0.35 6.29
CA GLY A 210 7.60 1.11 6.20
C GLY A 210 6.37 1.60 6.96
N LEU A 211 5.24 0.91 6.77
CA LEU A 211 3.99 1.21 7.46
C LEU A 211 4.12 0.96 8.98
N THR A 212 4.71 -0.16 9.40
CA THR A 212 4.99 -0.41 10.83
C THR A 212 5.86 0.69 11.42
N ALA A 213 6.98 1.03 10.79
CA ALA A 213 7.88 2.08 11.29
C ALA A 213 7.23 3.48 11.27
N PHE A 214 6.24 3.73 10.42
CA PHE A 214 5.45 4.96 10.46
C PHE A 214 4.54 4.98 11.69
N VAL A 215 3.78 3.91 11.92
CA VAL A 215 2.83 3.82 13.03
C VAL A 215 3.52 3.83 14.39
N GLU A 216 4.69 3.20 14.53
CA GLU A 216 5.47 3.20 15.78
C GLU A 216 6.06 4.58 16.15
N ARG A 217 6.14 5.52 15.19
CA ARG A 217 6.66 6.87 15.41
C ARG A 217 5.60 7.90 15.82
N GLY A 218 4.32 7.60 15.57
CA GLY A 218 3.18 8.47 15.89
C GLY A 218 2.73 8.31 17.33
#